data_AF-A0A1D6Y6J6-F1
#
_entry.id   AF-A0A1D6Y6J6-F1
#
_cell.length_a   1.000
_cell.length_b   1.000
_cell.length_c   1.000
_cell.angle_alpha   90.00
_cell.angle_beta   90.00
_cell.angle_gamma   90.00
#
_symmetry.space_group_name_H-M   'P 1'
#
loop_
_entity.id
_entity.type
_entity.pdbx_description
1 polymer ?
#
loop_
_entity_poly.entity_id
_entity_poly.type
_entity_poly.pdbx_seq_one_letter_code
_entity_poly.pdbx_strand_id
1 'polypeptide(L)'
;MLVKINAFKYFLTLLACTGVNAVTMQQFESSLDMMRNGCAPKFKVATEILDNLRAGEFIENNGELKCYTRCIAQLAGTVTKKGEFSVQKALAQIPIILPPEMQEAAKAALNACKDVQKSYKDSCERVFYTTKCVRDYDPATFKFP
;
A
#
# COMPACT_ATOMS: atom_id res chain seq x y z
N MET A 1 24.49 17.56 43.71
CA MET A 1 23.90 18.20 42.51
C MET A 1 24.64 17.73 41.26
N LEU A 2 24.29 16.59 40.67
CA LEU A 2 25.00 16.05 39.50
C LEU A 2 24.05 15.36 38.49
N VAL A 3 22.77 15.72 38.48
CA VAL A 3 21.75 15.10 37.60
C VAL A 3 21.32 16.02 36.44
N LYS A 4 21.79 17.27 36.37
CA LYS A 4 21.21 18.28 35.46
C LYS A 4 21.94 18.56 34.14
N ILE A 5 23.08 17.93 33.83
CA ILE A 5 23.88 18.30 32.64
C ILE A 5 23.67 17.33 31.45
N ASN A 6 23.37 16.06 31.69
CA ASN A 6 23.23 15.07 30.59
C ASN A 6 21.88 15.09 29.88
N ALA A 7 20.81 15.58 30.53
CA ALA A 7 19.46 15.60 29.92
C ALA A 7 19.37 16.59 28.74
N PHE A 8 20.14 17.68 28.74
CA PHE A 8 20.08 18.71 27.70
C PHE A 8 20.71 18.24 26.37
N LYS A 9 21.73 17.37 26.42
CA LYS A 9 22.35 16.79 25.21
C LYS A 9 21.43 15.81 24.49
N TYR A 10 20.64 15.03 25.23
CA TYR A 10 19.66 14.10 24.65
C TYR A 10 18.41 14.81 24.13
N PHE A 11 18.03 15.95 24.72
CA PHE A 11 16.92 16.75 24.23
C PHE A 11 17.23 17.43 22.89
N LEU A 12 18.48 17.89 22.69
CA LEU A 12 18.90 18.54 21.44
C LEU A 12 19.09 17.56 20.26
N THR A 13 19.31 16.27 20.53
CA THR A 13 19.46 15.24 19.48
C THR A 13 18.13 14.67 18.98
N LEU A 14 17.04 14.84 19.74
CA LEU A 14 15.68 14.46 19.27
C LEU A 14 15.06 15.48 18.30
N LEU A 15 15.62 16.69 18.21
CA LEU A 15 15.06 17.79 17.39
C LEU A 15 15.49 17.74 15.91
N ALA A 16 16.25 16.72 15.49
CA ALA A 16 16.81 16.61 14.14
C ALA A 16 15.96 15.78 13.15
N CYS A 17 14.76 15.31 13.52
CA CYS A 17 13.84 14.57 12.65
C CYS A 17 12.75 15.46 12.01
N THR A 18 13.01 16.74 11.75
CA THR A 18 12.00 17.64 11.17
C THR A 18 11.90 17.61 9.64
N GLY A 19 12.67 16.75 8.97
CA GLY A 19 12.51 16.50 7.54
C GLY A 19 11.81 15.17 7.28
N VAL A 20 10.50 15.19 6.98
CA VAL A 20 9.89 14.07 6.23
C VAL A 20 10.45 14.17 4.82
N ASN A 21 11.55 13.48 4.56
CA ASN A 21 12.06 13.34 3.20
C ASN A 21 11.00 12.58 2.38
N ALA A 22 10.74 13.04 1.15
CA ALA A 22 9.85 12.34 0.25
C ALA A 22 10.36 10.91 0.01
N VAL A 23 9.43 9.96 -0.15
CA VAL A 23 9.76 8.56 -0.45
C VAL A 23 10.46 8.50 -1.81
N THR A 24 11.63 7.88 -1.87
CA THR A 24 12.33 7.64 -3.14
C THR A 24 11.77 6.41 -3.85
N MET A 25 11.96 6.30 -5.17
CA MET A 25 11.58 5.09 -5.92
C MET A 25 12.20 3.81 -5.34
N GLN A 26 13.47 3.85 -4.91
CA GLN A 26 14.14 2.69 -4.31
C GLN A 26 13.49 2.28 -2.97
N GLN A 27 13.13 3.26 -2.14
CA GLN A 27 12.42 3.00 -0.88
C GLN A 27 11.02 2.44 -1.13
N PHE A 28 10.32 2.97 -2.13
CA PHE A 28 9.02 2.48 -2.56
C PHE A 28 9.11 1.01 -3.01
N GLU A 29 10.01 0.67 -3.94
CA GLU A 29 10.17 -0.71 -4.41
C GLU A 29 10.55 -1.67 -3.28
N SER A 30 11.44 -1.25 -2.37
CA SER A 30 11.79 -2.04 -1.18
C SER A 30 10.58 -2.27 -0.26
N SER A 31 9.69 -1.28 -0.15
CA SER A 31 8.44 -1.41 0.63
C SER A 31 7.47 -2.41 0.02
N LEU A 32 7.43 -2.54 -1.31
CA LEU A 32 6.63 -3.55 -2.00
C LEU A 32 7.09 -4.95 -1.59
N ASP A 33 8.39 -5.20 -1.59
CA ASP A 33 8.94 -6.50 -1.20
C ASP A 33 8.66 -6.83 0.27
N MET A 34 8.77 -5.84 1.15
CA MET A 34 8.43 -5.99 2.57
C MET A 34 6.95 -6.35 2.76
N MET A 35 6.04 -5.68 2.07
CA MET A 35 4.60 -5.97 2.15
C MET A 35 4.27 -7.37 1.59
N ARG A 36 4.89 -7.75 0.45
CA ARG A 36 4.77 -9.10 -0.11
C ARG A 36 5.20 -10.15 0.90
N ASN A 37 6.38 -10.00 1.50
CA ASN A 37 6.90 -10.94 2.50
C ASN A 37 6.00 -11.03 3.74
N GLY A 38 5.32 -9.95 4.13
CA GLY A 38 4.37 -9.93 5.24
C GLY A 38 3.01 -10.59 4.95
N CYS A 39 2.67 -10.83 3.68
CA CYS A 39 1.37 -11.35 3.27
C CYS A 39 1.45 -12.71 2.57
N ALA A 40 2.41 -12.93 1.68
CA ALA A 40 2.50 -14.14 0.87
C ALA A 40 2.45 -15.45 1.68
N PRO A 41 3.16 -15.60 2.82
CA PRO A 41 3.12 -16.84 3.61
C PRO A 41 1.76 -17.17 4.23
N LYS A 42 0.81 -16.22 4.23
CA LYS A 42 -0.54 -16.39 4.81
C LYS A 42 -1.52 -17.03 3.84
N PHE A 43 -1.16 -17.14 2.57
CA PHE A 43 -2.04 -17.60 1.50
C PHE A 43 -1.36 -18.70 0.69
N LYS A 44 -2.17 -19.59 0.12
CA LYS A 44 -1.68 -20.66 -0.77
C LYS A 44 -1.59 -20.16 -2.22
N VAL A 45 -0.80 -19.11 -2.43
CA VAL A 45 -0.57 -18.51 -3.76
C VAL A 45 0.85 -18.82 -4.20
N ALA A 46 1.01 -19.37 -5.40
CA ALA A 46 2.32 -19.67 -5.95
C ALA A 46 3.13 -18.40 -6.24
N THR A 47 4.46 -18.48 -6.10
CA THR A 47 5.34 -17.32 -6.29
C THR A 47 5.18 -16.71 -7.67
N GLU A 48 5.03 -17.53 -8.72
CA GLU A 48 4.84 -17.03 -10.09
C GLU A 48 3.55 -16.22 -10.26
N ILE A 49 2.48 -16.56 -9.54
CA ILE A 49 1.22 -15.80 -9.58
C ILE A 49 1.42 -14.42 -8.95
N LEU A 50 2.21 -14.34 -7.89
CA LEU A 50 2.53 -13.05 -7.24
C LEU A 50 3.49 -12.21 -8.09
N ASP A 51 4.44 -12.82 -8.80
CA ASP A 51 5.31 -12.13 -9.75
C ASP A 51 4.49 -11.53 -10.90
N ASN A 52 3.54 -12.30 -11.43
CA ASN A 52 2.61 -11.85 -12.46
C ASN A 52 1.72 -10.70 -11.94
N LEU A 53 1.21 -10.79 -10.70
CA LEU A 53 0.44 -9.71 -10.09
C LEU A 53 1.24 -8.41 -9.98
N ARG A 54 2.52 -8.49 -9.63
CA ARG A 54 3.42 -7.33 -9.61
C ARG A 54 3.63 -6.71 -10.98
N ALA A 55 3.63 -7.52 -12.04
CA ALA A 55 3.61 -7.08 -13.43
C ALA A 55 2.22 -6.58 -13.90
N GLY A 56 1.23 -6.60 -13.01
CA GLY A 56 -0.11 -6.11 -13.28
C GLY A 56 -1.06 -7.17 -13.81
N GLU A 57 -0.75 -8.46 -13.79
CA GLU A 57 -1.66 -9.52 -14.23
C GLU A 57 -2.54 -10.03 -13.09
N PHE A 58 -3.87 -9.92 -13.25
CA PHE A 58 -4.84 -10.30 -12.23
C PHE A 58 -5.55 -11.60 -12.60
N ILE A 59 -5.38 -12.65 -11.79
CA ILE A 59 -6.08 -13.93 -11.94
C ILE A 59 -7.38 -13.90 -11.13
N GLU A 60 -8.50 -13.66 -11.81
CA GLU A 60 -9.80 -13.36 -11.17
C GLU A 60 -10.47 -14.57 -10.52
N ASN A 61 -10.15 -15.79 -10.94
CA ASN A 61 -10.71 -17.03 -10.41
C ASN A 61 -9.89 -17.62 -9.24
N ASN A 62 -9.02 -16.83 -8.60
CA ASN A 62 -8.20 -17.26 -7.46
C ASN A 62 -8.58 -16.50 -6.17
N GLY A 63 -9.34 -17.14 -5.29
CA GLY A 63 -9.81 -16.53 -4.03
C GLY A 63 -8.67 -16.17 -3.06
N GLU A 64 -7.61 -16.99 -2.97
CA GLU A 64 -6.43 -16.72 -2.15
C GLU A 64 -5.70 -15.46 -2.63
N LEU A 65 -5.57 -15.29 -3.95
CA LEU A 65 -4.97 -14.08 -4.56
C LEU A 65 -5.79 -12.83 -4.23
N LYS A 66 -7.12 -12.92 -4.29
CA LYS A 66 -7.98 -11.79 -3.89
C LYS A 66 -7.73 -11.39 -2.45
N CYS A 67 -7.65 -12.36 -1.53
CA CYS A 67 -7.40 -12.07 -0.13
C CYS A 67 -5.95 -11.64 0.16
N TYR A 68 -4.98 -12.07 -0.65
CA TYR A 68 -3.63 -11.52 -0.65
C TYR A 68 -3.66 -10.00 -0.91
N THR A 69 -4.40 -9.52 -1.91
CA THR A 69 -4.50 -8.06 -2.17
C THR A 69 -5.08 -7.30 -0.98
N ARG A 70 -6.06 -7.89 -0.29
CA ARG A 70 -6.62 -7.31 0.94
C ARG A 70 -5.61 -7.28 2.09
N CYS A 71 -4.78 -8.31 2.24
CA CYS A 71 -3.69 -8.30 3.23
C CYS A 71 -2.72 -7.15 2.97
N ILE A 72 -2.33 -6.93 1.72
CA ILE A 72 -1.49 -5.79 1.32
C ILE A 72 -2.16 -4.46 1.65
N ALA A 73 -3.44 -4.30 1.29
CA ALA A 73 -4.21 -3.10 1.64
C ALA A 73 -4.25 -2.85 3.16
N GLN A 74 -4.31 -3.91 3.96
CA GLN A 74 -4.29 -3.83 5.42
C GLN A 74 -2.92 -3.37 5.95
N LEU A 75 -1.81 -3.90 5.42
CA LEU A 75 -0.45 -3.43 5.76
C LEU A 75 -0.24 -1.97 5.35
N ALA A 76 -0.77 -1.57 4.20
CA ALA A 76 -0.76 -0.18 3.74
C ALA A 76 -1.69 0.75 4.54
N GLY A 77 -2.42 0.25 5.54
CA GLY A 77 -3.29 1.06 6.40
C GLY A 77 -4.56 1.60 5.70
N THR A 78 -4.92 1.03 4.54
CA THR A 78 -6.05 1.47 3.70
C THR A 78 -7.36 0.76 4.01
N VAL A 79 -7.32 -0.20 4.94
CA VAL A 79 -8.50 -0.93 5.42
C VAL A 79 -8.99 -0.30 6.73
N THR A 80 -10.30 -0.27 6.95
CA THR A 80 -10.91 0.20 8.19
C THR A 80 -10.71 -0.82 9.32
N LYS A 81 -11.00 -0.42 10.57
CA LYS A 81 -11.02 -1.34 11.72
C LYS A 81 -12.01 -2.51 11.55
N LYS A 82 -13.04 -2.34 10.71
CA LYS A 82 -14.02 -3.37 10.37
C LYS A 82 -13.56 -4.30 9.25
N GLY A 83 -12.36 -4.10 8.71
CA GLY A 83 -11.81 -4.94 7.66
C GLY A 83 -12.29 -4.59 6.25
N GLU A 84 -12.83 -3.39 6.03
CA GLU A 84 -13.33 -2.93 4.73
C GLU A 84 -12.36 -1.94 4.07
N PHE A 85 -12.22 -1.98 2.74
CA PHE A 85 -11.42 -1.01 2.00
C PHE A 85 -11.95 0.42 2.21
N SER A 86 -11.05 1.39 2.36
CA SER A 86 -11.39 2.80 2.53
C SER A 86 -10.65 3.66 1.53
N VAL A 87 -11.39 4.20 0.57
CA VAL A 87 -10.86 5.14 -0.44
C VAL A 87 -10.25 6.37 0.23
N GLN A 88 -10.87 6.89 1.30
CA GLN A 88 -10.35 8.03 2.05
C GLN A 88 -8.99 7.71 2.69
N LYS A 89 -8.84 6.53 3.31
CA LYS A 89 -7.56 6.11 3.87
C LYS A 89 -6.52 5.88 2.77
N ALA A 90 -6.91 5.27 1.65
CA ALA A 90 -6.02 5.07 0.51
C ALA A 90 -5.52 6.41 -0.05
N LEU A 91 -6.39 7.40 -0.25
CA LEU A 91 -6.00 8.76 -0.65
C LEU A 91 -5.05 9.42 0.36
N ALA A 92 -5.27 9.23 1.67
CA ALA A 92 -4.40 9.76 2.71
C ALA A 92 -3.04 9.06 2.78
N GLN A 93 -2.94 7.81 2.32
CA GLN A 93 -1.69 7.04 2.32
C GLN A 93 -0.84 7.27 1.07
N ILE A 94 -1.43 7.74 -0.03
CA ILE A 94 -0.67 8.07 -1.26
C ILE A 94 0.58 8.93 -0.98
N PRO A 95 0.50 10.09 -0.30
CA PRO A 95 1.70 10.91 -0.07
C PRO A 95 2.71 10.31 0.93
N ILE A 96 2.33 9.25 1.64
CA ILE A 96 3.15 8.58 2.66
C ILE A 96 3.90 7.39 2.04
N ILE A 97 3.26 6.68 1.10
CA ILE A 97 3.78 5.43 0.53
C ILE A 97 4.40 5.67 -0.85
N LEU A 98 3.82 6.57 -1.66
CA LEU A 98 4.24 6.73 -3.05
C LEU A 98 5.26 7.86 -3.22
N PRO A 99 6.26 7.64 -4.11
CA PRO A 99 7.15 8.69 -4.58
C PRO A 99 6.38 9.84 -5.23
N PRO A 100 6.83 11.10 -5.09
CA PRO A 100 6.12 12.28 -5.59
C PRO A 100 5.63 12.18 -7.04
N GLU A 101 6.45 11.61 -7.92
CA GLU A 101 6.18 11.41 -9.35
C GLU A 101 4.98 10.50 -9.65
N MET A 102 4.58 9.64 -8.70
CA MET A 102 3.46 8.71 -8.86
C MET A 102 2.15 9.24 -8.24
N GLN A 103 2.21 10.25 -7.38
CA GLN A 103 1.08 10.60 -6.50
C GLN A 103 -0.15 11.11 -7.26
N GLU A 104 0.04 11.98 -8.24
CA GLU A 104 -1.09 12.55 -9.00
C GLU A 104 -1.77 11.49 -9.88
N ALA A 105 -1.00 10.64 -10.56
CA ALA A 105 -1.53 9.52 -11.34
C ALA A 105 -2.31 8.54 -10.45
N ALA A 106 -1.77 8.20 -9.27
CA ALA A 106 -2.43 7.32 -8.31
C ALA A 106 -3.73 7.91 -7.75
N LYS A 107 -3.75 9.21 -7.44
CA LYS A 107 -4.99 9.92 -7.05
C LYS A 107 -6.01 9.91 -8.19
N ALA A 108 -5.54 10.16 -9.41
CA ALA A 108 -6.19 9.95 -10.70
C ALA A 108 -7.03 8.67 -10.73
N ALA A 109 -6.29 7.56 -10.75
CA ALA A 109 -6.80 6.21 -10.86
C ALA A 109 -7.72 5.84 -9.70
N LEU A 110 -7.33 6.14 -8.46
CA LEU A 110 -8.13 5.79 -7.29
C LEU A 110 -9.48 6.53 -7.28
N ASN A 111 -9.52 7.80 -7.70
CA ASN A 111 -10.77 8.54 -7.82
C ASN A 111 -11.69 7.98 -8.92
N ALA A 112 -11.13 7.52 -10.03
CA ALA A 112 -11.88 6.86 -11.10
C ALA A 112 -12.43 5.49 -10.64
N CYS A 113 -11.68 4.77 -9.81
CA CYS A 113 -12.00 3.40 -9.39
C CYS A 113 -12.74 3.29 -8.05
N LYS A 114 -12.96 4.39 -7.31
CA LYS A 114 -13.47 4.40 -5.93
C LYS A 114 -14.80 3.67 -5.72
N ASP A 115 -15.63 3.60 -6.76
CA ASP A 115 -16.96 3.02 -6.72
C ASP A 115 -17.00 1.55 -7.15
N VAL A 116 -15.91 1.00 -7.70
CA VAL A 116 -15.81 -0.42 -8.13
C VAL A 116 -16.14 -1.37 -6.99
N GLN A 117 -15.65 -1.08 -5.78
CA GLN A 117 -15.92 -1.88 -4.59
C GLN A 117 -17.42 -2.05 -4.27
N LYS A 118 -18.30 -1.13 -4.72
CA LYS A 118 -19.74 -1.20 -4.41
C LYS A 118 -20.43 -2.39 -5.08
N SER A 119 -19.85 -2.90 -6.16
CA SER A 119 -20.35 -4.07 -6.88
C SER A 119 -20.05 -5.40 -6.16
N TYR A 120 -19.24 -5.39 -5.09
CA TYR A 120 -18.76 -6.60 -4.43
C TYR A 120 -19.15 -6.63 -2.95
N LYS A 121 -19.63 -7.79 -2.50
CA LYS A 121 -19.98 -8.03 -1.09
C LYS A 121 -18.79 -8.52 -0.28
N ASP A 122 -17.96 -9.39 -0.87
CA ASP A 122 -16.78 -9.93 -0.21
C ASP A 122 -15.68 -8.88 -0.08
N SER A 123 -15.04 -8.83 1.08
CA SER A 123 -14.04 -7.81 1.39
C SER A 123 -12.74 -7.99 0.62
N CYS A 124 -12.37 -9.22 0.24
CA CYS A 124 -11.21 -9.48 -0.60
C CYS A 124 -11.49 -9.06 -2.03
N GLU A 125 -12.66 -9.38 -2.57
CA GLU A 125 -13.10 -8.94 -3.90
C GLU A 125 -13.12 -7.42 -4.04
N ARG A 126 -13.65 -6.70 -3.03
CA ARG A 126 -13.66 -5.23 -3.02
C ARG A 126 -12.28 -4.64 -3.27
N VAL A 127 -11.26 -5.14 -2.57
CA VAL A 127 -9.88 -4.66 -2.73
C VAL A 127 -9.32 -5.11 -4.07
N PHE A 128 -9.47 -6.38 -4.42
CA PHE A 128 -8.92 -6.96 -5.63
C PHE A 128 -9.39 -6.22 -6.89
N TYR A 129 -10.70 -6.05 -7.07
CA TYR A 129 -11.23 -5.41 -8.27
C TYR A 129 -11.00 -3.90 -8.30
N THR A 130 -10.96 -3.23 -7.13
CA THR A 130 -10.56 -1.82 -7.08
C THR A 130 -9.10 -1.66 -7.51
N THR A 131 -8.21 -2.54 -7.03
CA THR A 131 -6.79 -2.54 -7.41
C THR A 131 -6.61 -2.87 -8.90
N LYS A 132 -7.36 -3.85 -9.41
CA LYS A 132 -7.39 -4.17 -10.85
C LYS A 132 -7.81 -2.97 -11.68
N CYS A 133 -8.87 -2.26 -11.28
CA CYS A 133 -9.30 -1.03 -11.95
C CYS A 133 -8.20 0.03 -11.97
N VAL A 134 -7.49 0.23 -10.85
CA VAL A 134 -6.35 1.17 -10.79
C VAL A 134 -5.25 0.77 -11.77
N ARG A 135 -4.93 -0.52 -11.88
CA ARG A 135 -4.02 -1.06 -12.91
C ARG A 135 -4.55 -0.80 -14.32
N ASP A 136 -5.82 -1.07 -14.59
CA ASP A 136 -6.43 -0.90 -15.91
C ASP A 136 -6.44 0.58 -16.34
N TYR A 137 -6.58 1.51 -15.38
CA TYR A 137 -6.58 2.95 -15.61
C TYR A 137 -5.21 3.48 -16.01
N ASP A 138 -4.14 3.03 -15.36
CA ASP A 138 -2.75 3.41 -15.67
C ASP A 138 -1.80 2.21 -15.57
N PRO A 139 -1.77 1.35 -16.60
CA PRO A 139 -0.96 0.13 -16.57
C PRO A 139 0.54 0.41 -16.64
N ALA A 140 0.96 1.57 -17.14
CA ALA A 140 2.37 1.90 -17.33
C ALA A 140 3.07 2.25 -16.01
N THR A 141 2.35 2.86 -15.06
CA THR A 141 2.91 3.25 -13.77
C THR A 141 2.56 2.29 -12.64
N PHE A 142 1.58 1.40 -12.85
CA PHE A 142 1.12 0.47 -11.83
C PHE A 142 2.23 -0.48 -11.34
N LYS A 143 2.33 -0.62 -10.02
CA LYS A 143 3.17 -1.60 -9.32
C LYS A 143 2.38 -2.16 -8.14
N PHE A 144 2.54 -3.46 -7.87
CA PHE A 144 1.94 -4.11 -6.71
C PHE A 144 2.98 -4.92 -5.94
N PRO A 145 2.88 -4.99 -4.59
CA PRO A 145 3.67 -5.91 -3.77
C PRO A 145 3.57 -7.36 -4.22
#